data_AF-A0A535TDQ7-F1
#
_entry.id   AF-A0A535TDQ7-F1
#
_cell.length_a   1.000
_cell.length_b   1.000
_cell.length_c   1.000
_cell.angle_alpha   90.00
_cell.angle_beta   90.00
_cell.angle_gamma   90.00
#
_symmetry.space_group_name_H-M   'P 1'
#
loop_
_entity.id
_entity.type
_entity.pdbx_description
1 polymer ?
#
loop_
_entity_poly.entity_id
_entity_poly.type
_entity_poly.pdbx_seq_one_letter_code
_entity_poly.pdbx_strand_id
1 'polypeptide(L)' 'MPTDPLSRENTYVLDSESGTEMARIILQDRMVTKCMGGAISEREDAEIAAMHDILDIACGPGAWVLDMAFAYPKIQV' A
#
# COMPACT_ATOMS: atom_id res chain seq x y z
N MET A 1 -19.68 -39.23 -3.97
CA MET A 1 -19.99 -37.85 -3.54
C MET A 1 -18.98 -36.94 -4.23
N PRO A 2 -19.40 -35.94 -5.02
CA PRO A 2 -18.46 -34.96 -5.53
C PRO A 2 -18.00 -34.10 -4.37
N THR A 3 -16.69 -34.06 -4.13
CA THR A 3 -16.06 -33.19 -3.13
C THR A 3 -16.06 -31.76 -3.64
N ASP A 4 -16.66 -30.87 -2.86
CA ASP A 4 -16.60 -29.42 -2.98
C ASP A 4 -15.13 -28.96 -3.12
N PRO A 5 -14.78 -27.99 -4.00
CA PRO A 5 -13.39 -27.56 -4.12
C PRO A 5 -12.94 -26.98 -2.79
N LEU A 6 -11.81 -27.49 -2.28
CA LEU A 6 -11.14 -27.03 -1.07
C LEU A 6 -11.22 -25.50 -0.94
N SER A 7 -12.03 -25.02 0.00
CA SER A 7 -11.93 -23.66 0.51
C SER A 7 -10.49 -23.46 0.94
N ARG A 8 -9.72 -22.64 0.21
CA ARG A 8 -8.34 -22.34 0.60
C ARG A 8 -8.43 -21.58 1.92
N GLU A 9 -8.13 -22.27 3.02
CA GLU A 9 -8.02 -21.62 4.34
C GLU A 9 -6.94 -20.57 4.26
N ASN A 10 -7.33 -19.32 4.49
CA ASN A 10 -6.42 -18.20 4.58
C ASN A 10 -5.53 -18.37 5.83
N THR A 11 -4.20 -18.32 5.67
CA THR A 11 -3.25 -18.42 6.78
C THR A 11 -3.00 -17.09 7.51
N TYR A 12 -3.54 -15.97 7.01
CA TYR A 12 -3.46 -14.68 7.68
C TYR A 12 -4.27 -14.70 8.98
N VAL A 13 -3.72 -14.09 10.03
CA VAL A 13 -4.35 -13.99 11.36
C VAL A 13 -5.70 -13.25 11.29
N LEU A 14 -5.80 -12.30 10.37
CA LEU A 14 -7.00 -11.53 10.08
C LEU A 14 -7.41 -11.77 8.62
N ASP A 15 -8.70 -11.69 8.35
CA ASP A 15 -9.21 -11.79 6.99
C ASP A 15 -8.73 -10.59 6.16
N SER A 16 -7.78 -10.85 5.26
CA SER A 16 -7.20 -9.85 4.37
C SER A 16 -8.18 -9.30 3.35
N GLU A 17 -9.26 -10.03 3.05
CA GLU A 17 -10.30 -9.62 2.11
C GLU A 17 -11.41 -8.80 2.80
N SER A 18 -11.33 -8.65 4.12
CA SER A 18 -12.29 -7.84 4.89
C SER A 18 -12.09 -6.36 4.59
N GLY A 19 -13.10 -5.72 4.00
CA GLY A 19 -13.09 -4.28 3.75
C GLY A 19 -12.93 -3.44 5.04
N THR A 20 -13.40 -3.94 6.19
CA THR A 20 -13.17 -3.29 7.48
C THR A 20 -11.70 -3.31 7.88
N GLU A 21 -11.02 -4.45 7.66
CA GLU A 21 -9.60 -4.56 7.97
C GLU A 21 -8.74 -3.72 7.00
N MET A 22 -9.09 -3.73 5.71
CA MET A 22 -8.46 -2.84 4.74
C MET A 22 -8.58 -1.36 5.15
N ALA A 23 -9.78 -0.91 5.55
CA ALA A 23 -9.99 0.46 6.01
C ALA A 23 -9.18 0.78 7.27
N ARG A 24 -9.08 -0.15 8.22
CA ARG A 24 -8.28 0.00 9.43
C ARG A 24 -6.79 0.17 9.10
N ILE A 25 -6.26 -0.63 8.17
CA ILE A 25 -4.86 -0.56 7.72
C ILE A 25 -4.60 0.74 6.97
N ILE A 26 -5.49 1.17 6.07
CA ILE A 26 -5.36 2.47 5.37
C ILE A 26 -5.31 3.64 6.36
N LEU A 27 -6.15 3.62 7.40
CA LEU A 27 -6.12 4.66 8.42
C LEU A 27 -4.80 4.65 9.19
N GLN A 28 -4.30 3.46 9.54
CA GLN A 28 -3.01 3.29 10.22
C GLN A 28 -1.85 3.83 9.36
N ASP A 29 -1.80 3.45 8.09
CA ASP A 29 -0.81 3.93 7.12
C ASP A 29 -0.77 5.45 7.07
N ARG A 30 -1.92 6.10 6.84
CA ARG A 30 -2.00 7.58 6.77
C ARG A 30 -1.48 8.28 8.03
N MET A 31 -1.79 7.72 9.20
CA MET A 31 -1.30 8.29 10.47
C MET A 31 0.22 8.17 10.58
N VAL A 32 0.77 6.98 10.27
CA VAL A 32 2.20 6.72 10.35
C VAL A 32 2.97 7.54 9.33
N THR A 33 2.57 7.51 8.05
CA THR A 33 3.19 8.26 6.96
C THR A 33 3.20 9.75 7.24
N LYS A 34 2.10 10.31 7.77
CA LYS A 34 2.05 11.71 8.19
C LYS A 34 3.06 12.02 9.30
N CYS A 35 3.17 11.17 10.31
CA CYS A 35 4.14 11.34 11.40
C CYS A 35 5.60 11.18 10.92
N MET A 36 5.83 10.44 9.83
CA MET A 36 7.15 10.29 9.21
C MET A 36 7.55 11.46 8.31
N GLY A 37 6.64 12.39 8.02
CA GLY A 37 6.90 13.57 7.18
C GLY A 37 6.35 13.47 5.76
N GLY A 38 5.69 12.36 5.41
CA GLY A 38 5.16 12.09 4.08
C GLY A 38 5.68 10.77 3.50
N ALA A 39 5.19 10.41 2.32
CA ALA A 39 5.45 9.12 1.69
C ALA A 39 6.94 8.89 1.35
N ILE A 40 7.66 9.94 0.95
CA ILE A 40 9.07 9.87 0.51
C ILE A 40 9.89 11.07 1.01
N SER A 41 9.57 11.53 2.23
CA SER A 41 10.11 12.79 2.79
C SER A 41 11.63 12.80 3.02
N GLU A 42 12.27 11.64 2.96
CA GLU A 42 13.71 11.48 3.07
C GLU A 42 14.47 11.83 1.78
N ARG A 43 13.77 12.05 0.65
CA ARG A 43 14.38 12.37 -0.65
C ARG A 43 14.35 13.86 -0.93
N GLU A 44 15.42 14.35 -1.54
CA GLU A 44 15.46 15.72 -2.02
C GLU A 44 14.67 15.89 -3.33
N ASP A 45 14.15 17.09 -3.59
CA ASP A 45 13.38 17.40 -4.80
C ASP A 45 14.12 17.03 -6.10
N ALA A 46 15.45 17.19 -6.11
CA ALA A 46 16.28 16.83 -7.26
C ALA A 46 16.36 15.31 -7.49
N GLU A 47 16.37 14.51 -6.41
CA GLU A 47 16.31 13.04 -6.50
C GLU A 47 14.94 12.60 -7.01
N ILE A 48 13.86 13.16 -6.45
CA ILE A 48 12.48 12.84 -6.84
C ILE A 48 12.27 13.17 -8.33
N ALA A 49 12.79 14.31 -8.80
CA ALA A 49 12.68 14.71 -10.21
C ALA A 49 13.38 13.74 -11.18
N ALA A 50 14.37 12.98 -10.71
CA ALA A 50 15.08 11.97 -11.49
C ALA A 50 14.45 10.57 -11.40
N MET A 51 13.46 10.37 -10.53
CA MET A 51 12.73 9.09 -10.41
C MET A 51 11.70 8.94 -11.52
N HIS A 52 11.61 7.74 -12.08
CA HIS A 52 10.65 7.40 -13.13
C HIS A 52 9.78 6.20 -12.76
N ASP A 53 10.38 5.20 -12.09
CA ASP A 53 9.70 3.97 -11.69
C ASP A 53 9.98 3.69 -10.21
N ILE A 54 8.93 3.40 -9.43
CA ILE A 54 9.01 2.98 -8.03
C ILE A 54 8.20 1.70 -7.87
N LEU A 55 8.69 0.76 -7.07
CA LEU A 55 7.97 -0.46 -6.69
C LEU A 55 7.62 -0.40 -5.20
N ASP A 56 6.33 -0.42 -4.88
CA ASP A 56 5.83 -0.55 -3.51
C ASP A 56 5.79 -2.03 -3.09
N ILE A 57 6.78 -2.45 -2.30
CA ILE A 57 6.88 -3.83 -1.82
C ILE A 57 6.06 -3.99 -0.55
N ALA A 58 5.21 -5.03 -0.53
CA ALA A 58 4.27 -5.28 0.56
C ALA A 58 3.27 -4.11 0.74
N CYS A 59 2.79 -3.56 -0.37
CA CYS A 59 1.88 -2.42 -0.46
C CYS A 59 0.56 -2.56 0.33
N GLY A 60 0.21 -3.77 0.77
CA GLY A 60 -1.01 -4.03 1.53
C GLY A 60 -2.25 -3.57 0.74
N PRO A 61 -3.14 -2.75 1.32
CA PRO A 61 -4.27 -2.16 0.61
C PRO A 61 -3.89 -1.11 -0.45
N GLY A 62 -2.61 -0.75 -0.57
CA GLY A 62 -2.10 0.20 -1.57
C GLY A 62 -2.20 1.68 -1.18
N ALA A 63 -2.33 2.01 0.10
CA ALA A 63 -2.47 3.40 0.54
C ALA A 63 -1.25 4.26 0.13
N TRP A 64 -0.04 3.78 0.40
CA TRP A 64 1.20 4.50 0.09
C TRP A 64 1.38 4.73 -1.42
N VAL A 65 1.23 3.67 -2.24
CA VAL A 65 1.36 3.78 -3.70
C VAL A 65 0.32 4.74 -4.31
N LEU A 66 -0.91 4.76 -3.77
CA LEU A 66 -1.94 5.70 -4.23
C LEU A 66 -1.61 7.15 -3.86
N ASP A 67 -1.09 7.38 -2.65
CA ASP A 67 -0.65 8.71 -2.23
C ASP A 67 0.53 9.21 -3.09
N MET A 68 1.46 8.32 -3.46
CA MET A 68 2.56 8.63 -4.38
C MET A 68 2.08 8.93 -5.80
N ALA A 69 1.19 8.10 -6.36
CA ALA A 69 0.61 8.33 -7.69
C ALA A 69 -0.12 9.68 -7.76
N PHE A 70 -0.82 10.06 -6.69
CA PHE A 70 -1.53 11.33 -6.60
C PHE A 70 -0.56 12.53 -6.48
N ALA A 71 0.46 12.42 -5.63
CA ALA A 71 1.42 13.50 -5.39
C ALA A 71 2.39 13.71 -6.57
N TYR A 72 2.79 12.63 -7.25
CA TYR A 72 3.81 12.63 -8.29
C TYR A 72 3.33 11.91 -9.56
N PRO A 73 2.37 12.49 -10.31
CA PRO A 73 1.69 11.81 -11.43
C PRO A 73 2.58 11.50 -12.64
N LYS A 74 3.84 11.94 -12.62
CA LYS A 74 4.83 11.64 -13.67
C LYS A 74 5.70 10.43 -13.33
N ILE A 75 5.65 9.96 -12.08
CA ILE A 75 6.34 8.76 -11.64
C ILE A 75 5.39 7.58 -11.84
N GLN A 76 5.88 6.52 -12.46
CA GLN A 76 5.20 5.24 -12.53
C GLN A 76 5.42 4.50 -11.20
N VAL A 77 4.32 4.12 -10.57
CA VAL A 77 4.30 3.44 -9.27
C VAL A 77 3.42 2.20 -9.32
#